data_AF-A0AAU0L5B5-F1
#
_entry.id   AF-A0AAU0L5B5-F1
#
_cell.length_a   1.000
_cell.length_b   1.000
_cell.length_c   1.000
_cell.angle_alpha   90.00
_cell.angle_beta   90.00
_cell.angle_gamma   90.00
#
_symmetry.space_group_name_H-M   'P 1'
#
loop_
_entity.id
_entity.type
_entity.pdbx_description
1 polymer ?
#
loop_
_entity_poly.entity_id
_entity_poly.type
_entity_poly.pdbx_seq_one_letter_code
_entity_poly.pdbx_strand_id
1 'polypeptide(L)'
;MAEYLLDKQKSYLATIESGKEEVDFTMTFYGFCIVSEKFANILAAEKISDCLIVPLSFDNELSQKYYLLVDPLRYDCVDERNSDFEKFLENDPVRPDLAGRYKAFFKLIINASKADCDSKSEHKRYL
;
A
#
# COMPACT_ATOMS: atom_id res chain seq x y z
N MET A 1 -13.43 13.50 -11.30
CA MET A 1 -12.35 13.01 -10.40
C MET A 1 -11.07 12.58 -11.15
N ALA A 2 -11.03 12.63 -12.49
CA ALA A 2 -9.85 12.26 -13.28
C ALA A 2 -8.97 13.45 -13.72
N GLU A 3 -9.41 14.69 -13.48
CA GLU A 3 -8.71 15.90 -13.98
C GLU A 3 -7.67 16.48 -13.02
N TYR A 4 -7.52 15.94 -11.80
CA TYR A 4 -6.57 16.50 -10.80
C TYR A 4 -5.15 15.93 -10.90
N LEU A 5 -4.87 15.06 -11.88
CA LEU A 5 -3.59 14.34 -12.00
C LEU A 5 -2.74 14.77 -13.21
N LEU A 6 -3.22 15.71 -14.02
CA LEU A 6 -2.53 16.13 -15.25
C LEU A 6 -1.77 17.46 -15.13
N ASP A 7 -1.68 18.05 -13.93
CA ASP A 7 -1.03 19.34 -13.77
C ASP A 7 0.17 19.29 -12.82
N LYS A 8 1.35 19.56 -13.42
CA LYS A 8 2.73 19.52 -12.90
C LYS A 8 3.23 18.13 -12.48
N GLN A 9 4.41 17.76 -13.01
CA GLN A 9 5.20 16.62 -12.55
C GLN A 9 5.52 16.82 -11.06
N LYS A 10 4.66 16.28 -10.18
CA LYS A 10 4.83 16.36 -8.73
C LYS A 10 6.06 15.52 -8.38
N SER A 11 7.10 16.18 -7.88
CA SER A 11 8.22 15.50 -7.26
C SER A 11 7.90 15.26 -5.79
N TYR A 12 8.14 14.04 -5.33
CA TYR A 12 7.93 13.63 -3.96
C TYR A 12 9.30 13.53 -3.27
N LEU A 13 9.44 14.24 -2.15
CA LEU A 13 10.64 14.22 -1.32
C LEU A 13 10.38 13.34 -0.10
N ALA A 14 11.29 12.42 0.18
CA ALA A 14 11.27 11.56 1.35
C ALA A 14 12.50 11.84 2.22
N THR A 15 12.31 11.85 3.53
CA THR A 15 13.38 12.02 4.53
C THR A 15 13.60 10.72 5.27
N ILE A 16 14.86 10.36 5.50
CA ILE A 16 15.25 9.14 6.22
C ILE A 16 15.43 9.49 7.70
N GLU A 17 14.50 9.04 8.54
CA GLU A 17 14.56 9.29 10.00
C GLU A 17 15.49 8.31 10.73
N SER A 18 15.67 7.10 10.20
CA SER A 18 16.47 6.06 10.85
C SER A 18 17.08 5.07 9.85
N GLY A 19 18.28 4.60 10.16
CA GLY A 19 19.04 3.69 9.29
C GLY A 19 19.86 4.45 8.24
N LYS A 20 21.02 3.89 7.89
CA LYS A 20 21.87 4.39 6.79
C LYS A 20 22.09 3.34 5.71
N GLU A 21 21.58 2.14 5.94
CA GLU A 21 21.71 1.03 5.01
C GLU A 21 20.62 1.12 3.97
N GLU A 22 21.05 1.06 2.72
CA GLU A 22 20.19 1.00 1.56
C GLU A 22 19.61 -0.41 1.41
N VAL A 23 18.29 -0.50 1.22
CA VAL A 23 17.55 -1.78 1.19
C VAL A 23 16.65 -1.85 -0.03
N ASP A 24 16.36 -3.06 -0.53
CA ASP A 24 15.49 -3.23 -1.70
C ASP A 24 14.01 -2.93 -1.40
N PHE A 25 13.58 -3.01 -0.14
CA PHE A 25 12.21 -2.77 0.31
C PHE A 25 12.17 -2.23 1.75
N THR A 26 11.34 -1.23 2.00
CA THR A 26 10.99 -0.75 3.35
C THR A 26 9.59 -0.15 3.38
N MET A 27 9.08 0.15 4.59
CA MET A 27 7.81 0.83 4.79
C MET A 27 8.00 2.06 5.68
N THR A 28 7.29 3.13 5.34
CA THR A 28 7.19 4.31 6.22
C THR A 28 6.32 3.99 7.43
N PHE A 29 6.37 4.84 8.46
CA PHE A 29 5.49 4.75 9.62
C PHE A 29 3.99 4.78 9.26
N TYR A 30 3.63 5.42 8.14
CA TYR A 30 2.26 5.48 7.63
C TYR A 30 1.90 4.31 6.71
N GLY A 31 2.76 3.30 6.58
CA GLY A 31 2.49 2.09 5.81
C GLY A 31 2.70 2.24 4.30
N PHE A 32 3.31 3.33 3.84
CA PHE A 32 3.71 3.46 2.43
C PHE A 32 4.93 2.61 2.13
N CYS A 33 4.85 1.79 1.09
CA CYS A 33 5.94 0.93 0.63
C CYS A 33 6.94 1.72 -0.23
N ILE A 34 8.23 1.57 0.08
CA ILE A 34 9.33 2.15 -0.70
C ILE A 34 10.17 0.99 -1.23
N VAL A 35 10.48 1.03 -2.52
CA VAL A 35 11.20 -0.03 -3.23
C VAL A 35 12.39 0.54 -4.01
N SER A 36 13.45 -0.26 -4.16
CA SER A 36 14.59 0.09 -5.01
C SER A 36 14.26 -0.02 -6.51
N GLU A 37 15.13 0.55 -7.35
CA GLU A 37 15.06 0.39 -8.81
C GLU A 37 15.12 -1.07 -9.24
N LYS A 38 15.94 -1.88 -8.56
CA LYS A 38 16.04 -3.32 -8.81
C LYS A 38 14.71 -4.03 -8.55
N PHE A 39 14.04 -3.71 -7.43
CA PHE A 39 12.74 -4.28 -7.11
C PHE A 39 11.66 -3.85 -8.11
N ALA A 40 11.62 -2.56 -8.48
CA ALA A 40 10.68 -2.07 -9.48
C ALA A 40 10.86 -2.76 -10.85
N ASN A 41 12.10 -3.02 -11.26
CA ASN A 41 12.39 -3.76 -12.48
C ASN A 41 11.90 -5.22 -12.43
N ILE A 42 11.95 -5.87 -11.27
CA ILE A 42 11.41 -7.22 -11.08
C ILE A 42 9.88 -7.19 -11.24
N LEU A 43 9.18 -6.23 -10.63
CA LEU A 43 7.72 -6.10 -10.80
C LEU A 43 7.35 -5.92 -12.29
N ALA A 44 8.10 -5.12 -13.02
CA ALA A 44 7.90 -4.93 -14.46
C ALA A 44 8.18 -6.22 -15.26
N ALA A 45 9.23 -6.96 -14.91
CA ALA A 45 9.58 -8.23 -15.57
C ALA A 45 8.51 -9.31 -15.34
N GLU A 46 7.97 -9.38 -14.12
CA GLU A 46 6.86 -10.27 -13.74
C GLU A 46 5.49 -9.79 -14.22
N LYS A 47 5.44 -8.66 -14.94
CA LYS A 47 4.21 -8.05 -15.47
C LYS A 47 3.17 -7.75 -14.39
N ILE A 48 3.61 -7.41 -13.18
CA ILE A 48 2.75 -6.92 -12.11
C ILE A 48 2.50 -5.43 -12.39
N SER A 49 1.45 -5.14 -13.15
CA SER A 49 1.15 -3.79 -13.65
C SER A 49 0.16 -2.99 -12.81
N ASP A 50 -0.49 -3.64 -11.84
CA ASP A 50 -1.58 -3.03 -11.10
C ASP A 50 -1.11 -2.05 -10.02
N CYS A 51 0.20 -1.98 -9.78
CA CYS A 51 0.79 -1.03 -8.85
C CYS A 51 1.27 0.24 -9.57
N LEU A 52 1.10 1.39 -8.92
CA LEU A 52 1.69 2.65 -9.36
C LEU A 52 3.07 2.80 -8.73
N ILE A 53 4.07 3.09 -9.57
CA ILE A 53 5.46 3.36 -9.17
C ILE A 53 5.71 4.85 -9.30
N VAL A 54 5.98 5.54 -8.18
CA VAL A 54 6.21 6.99 -8.16
C VAL A 54 7.66 7.27 -7.74
N PRO A 55 8.47 7.95 -8.56
CA PRO A 55 9.85 8.28 -8.20
C PRO A 55 9.94 9.13 -6.94
N LEU A 56 10.87 8.79 -6.05
CA LEU A 56 11.17 9.55 -4.85
C LEU A 56 12.53 10.25 -4.98
N SER A 57 12.58 11.48 -4.48
CA SER A 57 13.83 12.18 -4.18
C SER A 57 14.11 12.09 -2.68
N PHE A 58 15.39 12.15 -2.31
CA PHE A 58 15.82 12.14 -0.91
C PHE A 58 16.72 13.33 -0.65
N ASP A 59 16.72 13.80 0.60
CA ASP A 59 17.64 14.86 1.05
C ASP A 59 19.11 14.37 1.06
N ASN A 60 19.31 13.05 1.12
CA ASN A 60 20.60 12.39 1.11
C ASN A 60 20.94 11.88 -0.30
N GLU A 61 22.21 11.94 -0.68
CA GLU A 61 22.69 11.19 -1.85
C GLU A 61 22.67 9.70 -1.54
N LEU A 62 21.96 8.94 -2.38
CA LEU A 62 21.85 7.49 -2.31
C LEU A 62 22.51 6.88 -3.54
N SER A 63 23.06 5.68 -3.40
CA SER A 63 23.73 4.96 -4.49
C SER A 63 22.77 4.41 -5.54
N GLN A 64 21.47 4.31 -5.23
CA GLN A 64 20.44 3.88 -6.15
C GLN A 64 19.16 4.73 -6.06
N LYS A 65 18.28 4.58 -7.05
CA LYS A 65 16.98 5.22 -7.05
C LYS A 65 15.96 4.41 -6.28
N TYR A 66 14.99 5.12 -5.71
CA TYR A 66 13.88 4.54 -4.98
C TYR A 66 12.55 5.10 -5.48
N TYR A 67 11.52 4.31 -5.26
CA TYR A 67 10.18 4.60 -5.71
C TYR A 67 9.19 4.29 -4.60
N LEU A 68 8.16 5.12 -4.49
CA LEU A 68 6.96 4.81 -3.74
C LEU A 68 6.16 3.79 -4.55
N LEU A 69 5.94 2.61 -3.95
CA LEU A 69 5.04 1.59 -4.48
C LEU A 69 3.65 1.85 -3.90
N VAL A 70 2.72 2.25 -4.75
CA VAL A 70 1.31 2.42 -4.40
C VAL A 70 0.54 1.26 -4.99
N ASP A 71 -0.04 0.44 -4.14
CA ASP A 71 -1.04 -0.56 -4.55
C ASP A 71 -2.44 0.09 -4.50
N PRO A 72 -3.06 0.41 -5.66
CA PRO A 72 -4.40 0.95 -5.70
C PRO A 72 -5.48 -0.12 -5.46
N LEU A 73 -5.13 -1.41 -5.59
CA LEU A 73 -6.09 -2.49 -5.51
C LEU A 73 -6.23 -2.96 -4.06
N ARG A 74 -7.32 -2.54 -3.43
CA ARG A 74 -7.73 -3.06 -2.13
C ARG A 74 -8.81 -4.10 -2.31
N TYR A 75 -8.46 -5.36 -2.07
CA TYR A 75 -9.38 -6.48 -2.19
C TYR A 75 -10.17 -6.69 -0.90
N ASP A 76 -11.50 -6.57 -0.97
CA ASP A 76 -12.40 -7.05 0.10
C ASP A 76 -12.52 -8.58 0.00
N CYS A 77 -11.44 -9.27 0.38
CA CYS A 77 -11.32 -10.72 0.21
C CYS A 77 -11.19 -11.48 1.53
N VAL A 78 -11.42 -10.84 2.67
CA VAL A 78 -11.36 -11.50 3.97
C VAL A 78 -12.56 -12.43 4.14
N ASP A 79 -12.31 -13.69 4.48
CA ASP A 79 -13.35 -14.60 4.98
C ASP A 79 -13.58 -14.33 6.46
N GLU A 80 -14.48 -13.39 6.78
CA GLU A 80 -14.77 -13.00 8.16
C GLU A 80 -15.37 -14.14 9.01
N ARG A 81 -15.88 -15.22 8.39
CA ARG A 81 -16.44 -16.34 9.15
C ARG A 81 -15.36 -17.29 9.68
N ASN A 82 -14.27 -17.43 8.93
CA ASN A 82 -13.20 -18.39 9.20
C ASN A 82 -11.89 -17.73 9.67
N SER A 83 -11.80 -16.41 9.58
CA SER A 83 -10.70 -15.59 10.10
C SER A 83 -10.88 -15.25 11.58
N ASP A 84 -9.78 -14.94 12.26
CA ASP A 84 -9.74 -14.43 13.62
C ASP A 84 -9.09 -13.04 13.61
N PHE A 85 -9.85 -12.02 14.01
CA PHE A 85 -9.49 -10.62 13.86
C PHE A 85 -10.22 -9.71 14.86
N GLU A 86 -9.64 -8.54 15.10
CA GLU A 86 -10.29 -7.44 15.82
C GLU A 86 -10.68 -6.33 14.85
N LYS A 87 -11.82 -5.68 15.11
CA LYS A 87 -12.22 -4.42 14.48
C LYS A 87 -12.21 -3.30 15.51
N PHE A 88 -11.98 -2.07 15.05
CA PHE A 88 -12.17 -0.89 15.90
C PHE A 88 -13.64 -0.76 16.30
N LEU A 89 -13.87 -0.44 17.58
CA LEU A 89 -15.21 -0.20 18.11
C LEU A 89 -15.77 1.12 17.58
N GLU A 90 -17.10 1.25 17.49
CA GLU A 90 -17.75 2.50 17.06
C GLU A 90 -17.39 3.69 17.96
N ASN A 91 -17.18 3.45 19.24
CA ASN A 91 -16.79 4.45 20.23
C ASN A 91 -15.32 4.29 20.67
N ASP A 92 -14.42 3.85 19.78
CA ASP A 92 -13.01 3.75 20.11
C ASP A 92 -12.47 5.12 20.56
N PRO A 93 -11.89 5.24 21.78
CA PRO A 93 -11.50 6.54 22.33
C PRO A 93 -10.27 7.14 21.66
N VAL A 94 -9.53 6.35 20.88
CA VAL A 94 -8.29 6.77 20.20
C VAL A 94 -8.53 6.98 18.72
N ARG A 95 -9.25 6.05 18.05
CA ARG A 95 -9.47 6.03 16.60
C ARG A 95 -10.95 5.83 16.23
N PRO A 96 -11.83 6.77 16.61
CA PRO A 96 -13.25 6.69 16.24
C PRO A 96 -13.45 6.78 14.70
N ASP A 97 -12.51 7.37 13.97
CA ASP A 97 -12.50 7.45 12.50
C ASP A 97 -12.34 6.08 11.81
N LEU A 98 -11.88 5.07 12.55
CA LEU A 98 -11.65 3.72 12.05
C LEU A 98 -12.74 2.72 12.46
N ALA A 99 -13.82 3.17 13.09
CA ALA A 99 -14.95 2.33 13.49
C ALA A 99 -15.34 1.29 12.43
N GLY A 100 -15.41 0.01 12.84
CA GLY A 100 -15.76 -1.11 11.98
C GLY A 100 -14.66 -1.59 11.03
N ARG A 101 -13.51 -0.91 10.96
CA ARG A 101 -12.34 -1.38 10.19
C ARG A 101 -11.52 -2.37 10.97
N TYR A 102 -10.78 -3.23 10.25
CA TYR A 102 -9.86 -4.16 10.86
C TYR A 102 -8.76 -3.41 11.62
N LYS A 103 -8.53 -3.87 12.85
CA LYS A 103 -7.49 -3.39 13.75
C LYS A 103 -6.30 -4.36 13.78
N ALA A 104 -6.59 -5.66 13.85
CA ALA A 104 -5.59 -6.71 13.89
C ALA A 104 -6.14 -8.01 13.32
N PHE A 105 -5.26 -8.84 12.75
CA PHE A 105 -5.55 -10.22 12.34
C PHE A 105 -4.65 -11.18 13.11
N PHE A 106 -5.25 -12.17 13.77
CA PHE A 106 -4.53 -13.30 14.39
C PHE A 106 -4.55 -14.53 13.47
N LYS A 107 -5.59 -14.64 12.65
CA LYS A 107 -5.71 -15.62 11.56
C LYS A 107 -6.42 -14.96 10.39
N LEU A 108 -5.72 -14.84 9.26
CA LEU A 108 -6.31 -14.33 8.02
C LEU A 108 -6.59 -15.49 7.07
N ILE A 109 -7.87 -15.72 6.77
CA ILE A 109 -8.30 -16.62 5.71
C ILE A 109 -8.80 -15.78 4.53
N ILE A 110 -8.21 -16.00 3.37
CA ILE A 110 -8.61 -15.33 2.13
C ILE A 110 -9.76 -16.11 1.50
N ASN A 111 -10.85 -15.41 1.23
CA ASN A 111 -11.93 -15.90 0.39
C ASN A 111 -11.49 -15.83 -1.08
N ALA A 112 -11.04 -16.95 -1.62
CA ALA A 112 -10.55 -17.07 -3.00
C ALA A 112 -11.55 -16.52 -4.03
N SER A 113 -12.85 -16.76 -3.84
CA SER A 113 -13.89 -16.27 -4.77
C SER A 113 -14.02 -14.74 -4.83
N LYS A 114 -13.49 -14.02 -3.83
CA LYS A 114 -13.42 -12.56 -3.81
C LYS A 114 -12.04 -12.02 -4.17
N ALA A 115 -11.00 -12.85 -4.09
CA ALA A 115 -9.65 -12.50 -4.48
C ALA A 115 -9.44 -12.60 -6.00
N ASP A 116 -10.16 -13.51 -6.65
CA ASP A 116 -10.19 -13.64 -8.11
C ASP A 116 -11.13 -12.58 -8.71
N CYS A 117 -10.64 -11.35 -8.87
CA CYS A 117 -11.34 -10.32 -9.64
C CYS A 117 -10.93 -10.36 -11.11
N ASP A 118 -11.77 -10.99 -11.92
CA ASP A 118 -11.83 -10.79 -13.36
C ASP A 118 -12.34 -9.35 -13.63
N SER A 119 -11.45 -8.35 -13.55
CA SER A 119 -11.53 -6.93 -13.98
C SER A 119 -12.85 -6.10 -13.84
N LYS A 120 -13.93 -6.58 -13.21
CA LYS A 120 -15.28 -5.96 -13.37
C LYS A 120 -16.13 -5.71 -12.13
N SER A 121 -15.73 -6.06 -10.91
CA SER A 121 -16.54 -5.74 -9.73
C SER A 121 -16.13 -4.41 -9.08
N GLU A 122 -17.10 -3.54 -8.84
CA GLU A 122 -16.96 -2.26 -8.15
C GLU A 122 -16.37 -2.47 -6.74
N HIS A 123 -15.10 -2.10 -6.57
CA HIS A 123 -14.38 -2.25 -5.31
C HIS A 123 -14.87 -1.20 -4.31
N LYS A 124 -15.54 -1.64 -3.24
CA LYS A 124 -15.84 -0.79 -2.09
C LYS A 124 -14.54 -0.53 -1.30
N ARG A 125 -14.16 0.75 -1.26
CA ARG A 125 -12.98 1.24 -0.52
C ARG A 125 -13.15 1.04 0.99
N TYR A 126 -12.29 0.24 1.59
CA TYR A 126 -11.93 0.39 3.00
C TYR A 126 -10.46 0.78 3.11
N LEU A 127 -10.16 1.48 4.20
CA LEU A 127 -9.26 2.63 4.32
C LEU A 127 -7.78 2.30 4.52
#